data_AF-A0A7Y2NHL9-F1
#
_entry.id   AF-A0A7Y2NHL9-F1
#
_cell.length_a   1.000
_cell.length_b   1.000
_cell.length_c   1.000
_cell.angle_alpha   90.00
_cell.angle_beta   90.00
_cell.angle_gamma   90.00
#
_symmetry.space_group_name_H-M   'P 1'
#
loop_
_entity.id
_entity.type
_entity.pdbx_description
1 polymer ?
#
loop_
_entity_poly.entity_id
_entity_poly.type
_entity_poly.pdbx_seq_one_letter_code
_entity_poly.pdbx_strand_id
1 'polypeptide(L)' 'MNITKTVALLIVLLLAAGCVEQDRYPVTGEECSPDDLVQGLDQSDCVPPIGI' A
#
# COMPACT_ATOMS: atom_id res chain seq x y z
N MET A 1 28.63 -11.11 -7.58
CA MET A 1 27.18 -11.04 -7.27
C MET A 1 26.46 -11.92 -8.28
N ASN A 2 25.72 -12.93 -7.81
CA ASN A 2 25.24 -14.02 -8.66
C ASN A 2 23.78 -13.73 -9.05
N ILE A 3 23.39 -13.96 -10.31
CA ILE A 3 22.07 -13.58 -10.82
C ILE A 3 20.91 -14.15 -10.00
N THR A 4 21.03 -15.39 -9.51
CA THR A 4 20.04 -16.03 -8.64
C THR A 4 19.85 -15.28 -7.32
N LYS A 5 20.93 -14.73 -6.75
CA LYS A 5 20.87 -13.94 -5.51
C LYS A 5 20.20 -12.58 -5.76
N THR A 6 20.48 -11.97 -6.92
CA THR A 6 19.84 -10.71 -7.32
C THR A 6 18.34 -10.89 -7.52
N VAL A 7 17.92 -11.95 -8.20
CA VAL A 7 16.49 -12.26 -8.41
C VAL A 7 15.78 -12.55 -7.09
N ALA A 8 16.39 -13.34 -6.21
CA ALA A 8 15.83 -13.60 -4.88
C ALA A 8 15.66 -12.32 -4.06
N LEU A 9 16.64 -11.40 -4.10
CA LEU A 9 16.56 -10.12 -3.42
C LEU A 9 15.43 -9.23 -3.98
N LEU A 10 15.26 -9.18 -5.30
CA LEU A 10 14.19 -8.39 -5.93
C LEU A 10 12.81 -8.90 -5.54
N ILE A 11 12.61 -10.22 -5.46
CA ILE A 11 11.33 -10.81 -5.04
C ILE A 11 11.01 -10.39 -3.60
N VAL A 12 11.98 -10.44 -2.69
CA VAL A 12 11.78 -10.03 -1.29
C VAL A 12 11.41 -8.54 -1.20
N LEU A 13 12.06 -7.68 -1.98
CA LEU A 13 11.77 -6.25 -2.00
C LEU A 13 10.36 -5.95 -2.56
N LEU A 14 9.92 -6.68 -3.58
CA LEU A 14 8.57 -6.55 -4.14
C LEU A 14 7.48 -6.97 -3.14
N LEU A 15 7.74 -8.02 -2.36
CA LEU A 15 6.82 -8.48 -1.31
C LEU A 15 6.75 -7.49 -0.13
N ALA A 16 7.85 -6.84 0.21
CA ALA A 16 7.90 -5.87 1.30
C ALA A 16 7.29 -4.49 0.95
N ALA A 17 7.20 -4.15 -0.34
CA ALA A 17 6.71 -2.85 -0.79
C ALA A 17 5.21 -2.59 -0.52
N GLY A 18 4.44 -3.62 -0.14
CA GLY A 18 3.01 -3.52 0.15
C GLY A 18 2.64 -3.50 1.64
N CYS A 19 3.61 -3.67 2.55
CA CYS A 19 3.31 -3.64 3.97
C CYS A 19 3.22 -2.20 4.47
N VAL A 20 1.99 -1.75 4.75
CA VAL A 20 1.72 -0.49 5.46
C VAL A 20 1.21 -0.81 6.86
N GLU A 21 1.55 0.03 7.84
CA GLU A 21 0.98 -0.06 9.19
C GLU A 21 -0.51 0.27 9.10
N GLN A 22 -1.38 -0.61 9.63
CA GLN A 22 -2.82 -0.54 9.35
C GLN A 22 -3.52 0.63 10.07
N ASP A 23 -2.95 1.10 11.18
CA ASP A 23 -3.55 2.13 12.05
C ASP A 23 -2.88 3.51 11.91
N ARG A 24 -2.08 3.71 10.85
CA ARG A 24 -1.40 4.98 10.59
C ARG A 24 -1.49 5.41 9.13
N TYR A 25 -1.56 6.72 8.90
CA TYR A 25 -1.55 7.26 7.55
C TYR A 25 -0.20 6.98 6.86
N PRO A 26 -0.19 6.43 5.63
CA PRO A 26 1.04 5.96 4.98
C PRO A 26 2.01 7.09 4.56
N VAL A 27 1.53 8.34 4.45
CA VAL A 27 2.34 9.50 4.04
C VAL A 27 2.92 10.26 5.24
N THR A 28 2.13 10.46 6.29
CA THR A 28 2.54 11.28 7.45
C THR A 28 2.98 10.46 8.67
N GLY A 29 2.52 9.20 8.79
CA GLY A 29 2.78 8.34 9.95
C GLY A 29 1.95 8.68 11.20
N GLU A 30 1.02 9.64 11.09
CA GLU A 30 0.08 9.98 12.16
C GLU A 30 -0.91 8.85 12.41
N GLU A 31 -1.47 8.77 13.62
CA GLU A 31 -2.53 7.80 13.94
C GLU A 31 -3.80 8.12 13.16
N CYS A 32 -4.46 7.09 12.64
CA CYS A 32 -5.74 7.23 11.98
C CYS A 32 -6.78 7.79 12.95
N SER A 33 -7.52 8.83 12.53
CA SER A 33 -8.62 9.37 13.34
C SER A 33 -9.78 8.37 13.36
N PRO A 34 -10.40 8.07 14.52
CA PRO A 34 -11.49 7.09 14.61
C PRO A 34 -12.74 7.48 13.81
N ASP A 35 -12.93 8.77 13.52
CA ASP A 35 -14.06 9.31 12.75
C ASP A 35 -13.69 9.60 11.27
N ASP A 36 -12.55 9.09 10.80
CA ASP A 36 -12.13 9.29 9.40
C ASP A 36 -13.01 8.49 8.43
N LEU A 37 -13.67 9.24 7.53
CA LEU A 37 -14.57 8.70 6.50
C LEU A 37 -13.85 7.74 5.53
N VAL A 38 -12.51 7.79 5.45
CA VAL A 38 -11.74 6.96 4.52
C VAL A 38 -11.40 5.57 5.06
N GLN A 39 -11.63 5.27 6.35
CA GLN A 39 -11.32 3.95 6.92
C GLN A 39 -12.07 2.78 6.28
N GLY A 40 -13.26 3.07 5.72
CA GLY A 40 -14.10 2.07 5.06
C GLY A 40 -13.98 2.06 3.53
N LEU A 41 -13.12 2.90 2.95
CA LEU A 41 -12.94 2.96 1.50
C LEU A 41 -11.98 1.88 1.04
N ASP A 42 -12.42 1.07 0.09
CA ASP A 42 -11.54 0.19 -0.68
C ASP A 42 -10.99 0.92 -1.91
N GLN A 43 -9.87 0.45 -2.47
CA GLN A 43 -9.36 0.98 -3.74
C GLN A 43 -10.40 0.88 -4.87
N SER A 44 -11.28 -0.12 -4.84
CA SER A 44 -12.37 -0.25 -5.81
C SER A 44 -13.38 0.90 -5.76
N ASP A 45 -13.49 1.58 -4.62
CA ASP A 45 -14.41 2.71 -4.44
C ASP A 45 -13.88 4.00 -5.08
N CYS A 46 -12.57 4.04 -5.35
CA CYS A 46 -11.88 5.19 -5.93
C CYS A 46 -11.73 5.11 -7.47
N VAL A 47 -12.43 4.17 -8.12
CA VAL A 47 -12.41 4.07 -9.58
C VAL A 47 -13.18 5.25 -10.17
N PRO A 48 -12.52 6.16 -10.92
CA PRO A 48 -13.22 7.28 -11.55
C PRO A 48 -14.30 6.73 -12.49
N PRO A 49 -15.47 7.38 -12.59
CA PRO A 49 -16.47 6.97 -13.56
C PRO A 49 -15.82 6.95 -14.95
N ILE A 50 -15.84 5.79 -15.60
CA ILE A 50 -15.40 5.66 -16.98
C ILE A 50 -16.35 6.55 -17.79
N GLY A 51 -15.87 7.71 -18.22
CA GLY A 51 -16.62 8.60 -19.09
C GLY A 51 -16.90 7.89 -20.42
N ILE A 52 -18.15 7.51 -20.62
CA ILE A 52 -18.76 7.22 -21.92
C ILE A 52 -19.76 8.32 -22.25
#